data_AF-A0A7C9PWN2-F1
#
_entry.id   AF-A0A7C9PWN2-F1
#
_cell.length_a   1.000
_cell.length_b   1.000
_cell.length_c   1.000
_cell.angle_alpha   90.00
_cell.angle_beta   90.00
_cell.angle_gamma   90.00
#
_symmetry.space_group_name_H-M   'P 1'
#
loop_
_entity.id
_entity.type
_entity.pdbx_description
1 polymer ?
#
loop_
_entity_poly.entity_id
_entity_poly.type
_entity_poly.pdbx_seq_one_letter_code
_entity_poly.pdbx_strand_id
1 'polypeptide(L)'
;MLPILYLTSKALIVALLFLSRRQIARFLKRHSQIANSQDLQAFMKMARQQMYATLLYVVLLIPSFILMFLLLMKGAKDAAIVMSVETGVFIFTRIDREGEKRSRNLPCATPELEASYGNVCKSWVNDAFPKF
;
A
#
# COMPACT_ATOMS: atom_id res chain seq x y z
N MET A 1 -19.83 -21.23 -0.23
CA MET A 1 -18.35 -21.26 -0.18
C MET A 1 -17.71 -20.07 -0.91
N LEU A 2 -18.00 -19.82 -2.20
CA LEU A 2 -17.41 -18.70 -2.96
C LEU A 2 -17.50 -17.31 -2.29
N PRO A 3 -18.65 -16.89 -1.71
CA PRO A 3 -18.72 -15.58 -1.04
C PRO A 3 -17.80 -15.49 0.17
N ILE A 4 -17.65 -16.58 0.93
CA ILE A 4 -16.76 -16.62 2.10
C ILE A 4 -15.30 -16.48 1.66
N LEU A 5 -14.89 -17.22 0.61
CA LEU A 5 -13.53 -17.11 0.07
C LEU A 5 -13.21 -15.69 -0.42
N TYR A 6 -14.16 -15.07 -1.12
CA TYR A 6 -14.03 -13.69 -1.59
C TYR A 6 -13.94 -12.68 -0.42
N LEU A 7 -14.80 -12.82 0.59
CA LEU A 7 -14.77 -11.95 1.76
C LEU A 7 -13.46 -12.11 2.55
N THR A 8 -12.96 -13.34 2.71
CA THR A 8 -11.68 -13.61 3.35
C THR A 8 -10.52 -13.00 2.56
N SER A 9 -10.49 -13.14 1.23
CA SER A 9 -9.43 -12.52 0.41
C SER A 9 -9.46 -11.00 0.51
N LYS A 10 -10.66 -10.40 0.54
CA LYS A 10 -10.83 -8.95 0.73
C LYS A 10 -10.43 -8.49 2.12
N ALA A 11 -10.74 -9.25 3.17
CA ALA A 11 -10.29 -8.95 4.53
C ALA A 11 -8.75 -8.96 4.63
N LEU A 12 -8.08 -9.93 4.00
CA LEU A 12 -6.61 -9.97 3.94
C LEU A 12 -6.03 -8.76 3.20
N ILE A 13 -6.62 -8.39 2.06
CA ILE A 13 -6.24 -7.20 1.30
C ILE A 13 -6.38 -5.93 2.16
N VAL A 14 -7.52 -5.74 2.82
CA VAL A 14 -7.76 -4.58 3.69
C VAL A 14 -6.77 -4.56 4.86
N ALA A 15 -6.47 -5.71 5.46
CA ALA A 15 -5.47 -5.81 6.52
C ALA A 15 -4.07 -5.38 6.05
N LEU A 16 -3.65 -5.77 4.84
CA LEU A 16 -2.37 -5.35 4.26
C LEU A 16 -2.33 -3.84 4.03
N LEU A 17 -3.38 -3.26 3.45
CA LEU A 17 -3.48 -1.82 3.22
C LEU A 17 -3.47 -1.06 4.56
N PHE A 18 -4.15 -1.56 5.59
CA PHE A 18 -4.15 -0.96 6.91
C PHE A 18 -2.76 -1.01 7.58
N LEU A 19 -2.05 -2.13 7.46
CA LEU A 19 -0.68 -2.27 7.96
C LEU A 19 0.26 -1.29 7.26
N SER A 20 0.15 -1.18 5.94
CA SER A 20 0.89 -0.21 5.13
C SER A 20 0.65 1.22 5.63
N ARG A 21 -0.61 1.65 5.71
CA ARG A 21 -0.99 2.97 6.23
C ARG A 21 -0.42 3.23 7.62
N ARG A 22 -0.49 2.23 8.51
CA ARG A 22 0.02 2.33 9.89
C ARG A 22 1.55 2.48 9.92
N GLN A 23 2.28 1.89 8.97
CA GLN A 23 3.73 2.08 8.87
C GLN A 23 4.06 3.52 8.45
N ILE A 24 3.41 4.03 7.40
CA ILE A 24 3.61 5.41 6.92
C ILE A 24 3.24 6.42 8.01
N ALA A 25 2.09 6.26 8.65
CA ALA A 25 1.66 7.16 9.72
C ALA A 25 2.61 7.15 10.92
N ARG A 26 3.15 5.97 11.31
CA ARG A 26 4.16 5.88 12.37
C ARG A 26 5.47 6.54 11.99
N PHE A 27 5.90 6.39 10.73
CA PHE A 27 7.11 7.03 10.22
C PHE A 27 6.96 8.55 10.23
N LEU A 28 5.89 9.09 9.63
CA LEU A 28 5.59 10.53 9.60
C LEU A 28 5.42 11.16 10.98
N LYS A 29 4.94 10.40 11.97
CA LYS A 29 4.84 10.89 13.36
C LYS A 29 6.21 11.04 14.02
N ARG A 30 7.21 10.25 13.60
CA ARG A 30 8.56 10.23 14.19
C ARG A 30 9.53 11.13 13.45
N HIS A 31 9.37 11.28 12.14
CA HIS A 31 10.28 12.02 11.28
C HIS A 31 9.51 13.12 10.54
N SER A 32 9.73 14.38 10.95
CA SER A 32 9.24 15.57 10.23
C SER A 32 10.17 15.99 9.10
N GLN A 33 11.40 15.50 9.09
CA GLN A 33 12.44 15.70 8.09
C GLN A 33 13.42 14.52 8.09
N ILE A 34 14.20 14.37 7.02
CA ILE A 34 15.34 13.44 6.96
C ILE A 34 16.59 14.21 7.39
N ALA A 35 16.91 14.16 8.69
CA ALA A 35 18.00 14.96 9.27
C ALA A 35 19.37 14.26 9.20
N ASN A 36 19.39 12.93 9.16
CA ASN A 36 20.63 12.16 9.19
C ASN A 36 20.49 10.82 8.43
N SER A 37 21.59 10.08 8.35
CA SER A 37 21.63 8.76 7.71
C SER A 37 20.73 7.72 8.38
N GLN A 38 20.49 7.83 9.68
CA GLN A 38 19.61 6.92 10.41
C GLN A 38 18.14 7.10 10.02
N ASP A 39 17.68 8.35 9.85
CA ASP A 39 16.35 8.67 9.35
C ASP A 39 16.15 8.13 7.93
N LEU A 40 17.17 8.28 7.08
CA LEU A 40 17.16 7.76 5.72
C LEU A 40 17.06 6.23 5.70
N GLN A 41 17.81 5.53 6.57
CA GLN A 41 17.70 4.07 6.70
C GLN A 41 16.31 3.64 7.20
N ALA A 42 15.72 4.39 8.14
CA ALA A 42 14.37 4.13 8.61
C ALA A 42 13.33 4.30 7.47
N PHE A 43 13.49 5.34 6.65
CA PHE A 43 12.69 5.55 5.45
C PHE A 43 12.84 4.41 4.44
N MET A 44 14.08 4.02 4.11
CA MET A 44 14.36 2.91 3.21
C MET A 44 13.70 1.62 3.69
N LYS A 45 13.81 1.30 4.99
CA LYS A 45 13.17 0.12 5.57
C LYS A 45 11.66 0.15 5.42
N MET A 46 11.03 1.30 5.68
CA MET A 46 9.59 1.48 5.46
C MET A 46 9.24 1.30 3.98
N ALA A 47 9.95 1.96 3.07
CA ALA A 47 9.72 1.86 1.63
C ALA A 47 9.85 0.41 1.12
N ARG A 48 10.87 -0.35 1.56
CA ARG A 48 11.00 -1.78 1.21
C ARG A 48 9.80 -2.59 1.67
N GLN A 49 9.35 -2.40 2.92
CA GLN A 49 8.17 -3.08 3.46
C GLN A 49 6.91 -2.75 2.65
N GLN A 50 6.77 -1.51 2.20
CA GLN A 50 5.69 -1.08 1.32
C GLN A 50 5.74 -1.77 -0.04
N MET A 51 6.90 -1.82 -0.67
CA MET A 51 7.07 -2.49 -1.97
C MET A 51 6.71 -3.98 -1.88
N TYR A 52 7.17 -4.68 -0.85
CA TYR A 52 6.81 -6.09 -0.64
C TYR A 52 5.32 -6.28 -0.30
N ALA A 53 4.73 -5.39 0.48
CA ALA A 53 3.29 -5.43 0.76
C ALA A 53 2.46 -5.23 -0.51
N THR A 54 2.88 -4.32 -1.40
CA THR A 54 2.26 -4.10 -2.71
C THR A 54 2.39 -5.34 -3.59
N LEU A 55 3.54 -6.02 -3.60
CA LEU A 55 3.71 -7.25 -4.35
C LEU A 55 2.75 -8.35 -3.85
N LEU A 56 2.65 -8.53 -2.53
CA LEU A 56 1.71 -9.47 -1.93
C LEU A 56 0.25 -9.09 -2.24
N TYR A 57 -0.08 -7.79 -2.21
CA TYR A 57 -1.38 -7.29 -2.62
C TYR A 57 -1.70 -7.68 -4.06
N VAL A 58 -0.77 -7.50 -5.01
CA VAL A 58 -0.95 -7.88 -6.42
C VAL A 58 -1.20 -9.39 -6.55
N VAL A 59 -0.45 -10.22 -5.82
CA VAL A 59 -0.65 -11.69 -5.82
C VAL A 59 -2.04 -12.06 -5.31
N LEU A 60 -2.53 -11.42 -4.25
CA LEU A 60 -3.88 -11.67 -3.70
C LEU A 60 -5.00 -11.11 -4.59
N LEU A 61 -4.70 -10.08 -5.38
CA LEU A 61 -5.68 -9.41 -6.23
C LEU A 61 -6.14 -10.32 -7.39
N ILE A 62 -5.22 -11.11 -7.97
CA ILE A 62 -5.52 -12.03 -9.09
C ILE A 62 -6.64 -13.04 -8.74
N PRO A 63 -6.51 -13.90 -7.71
CA PRO A 63 -7.57 -14.83 -7.35
C PRO A 63 -8.83 -14.10 -6.85
N SER A 64 -8.67 -12.93 -6.22
CA SER A 64 -9.82 -12.12 -5.80
C SER A 64 -10.64 -11.62 -6.99
N PHE A 65 -10.03 -11.28 -8.12
CA PHE A 65 -10.73 -10.91 -9.35
C PHE A 65 -11.48 -12.08 -9.97
N ILE A 66 -10.89 -13.28 -9.95
CA ILE A 66 -11.57 -14.49 -10.42
C ILE A 66 -12.82 -14.77 -9.58
N LEU A 67 -12.69 -14.71 -8.25
CA LEU A 67 -13.84 -14.88 -7.34
C LEU A 67 -14.91 -13.81 -7.55
N MET A 68 -14.51 -12.56 -7.77
CA MET A 68 -15.41 -11.46 -8.09
C MET A 68 -16.24 -11.78 -9.34
N PHE A 69 -15.57 -12.16 -10.44
CA PHE A 69 -16.23 -12.51 -11.70
C PHE A 69 -17.22 -13.67 -11.53
N LEU A 70 -16.80 -14.75 -10.86
CA LEU A 70 -17.67 -15.90 -10.58
C LEU A 70 -18.91 -15.53 -9.76
N LEU A 71 -18.77 -14.61 -8.80
CA LEU A 71 -19.90 -14.13 -7.99
C LEU A 71 -20.86 -13.24 -8.79
N LEU A 72 -20.34 -12.38 -9.67
CA LEU A 72 -21.16 -11.55 -10.55
C LEU A 72 -22.03 -12.38 -11.49
N MET A 73 -21.50 -13.51 -12.00
CA MET A 73 -22.24 -14.42 -12.88
C MET A 73 -23.33 -15.23 -12.17
N LYS A 74 -23.35 -15.24 -10.83
CA LYS A 74 -24.25 -16.10 -10.05
C LYS A 74 -25.63 -15.47 -9.81
N GLY A 75 -25.71 -14.14 -9.80
CA GLY A 75 -26.98 -13.41 -9.69
C GLY A 75 -26.91 -12.14 -8.86
N ALA A 76 -28.04 -11.42 -8.80
CA ALA A 76 -28.11 -10.06 -8.26
C ALA A 76 -27.69 -9.95 -6.77
N LYS A 77 -28.02 -10.96 -5.94
CA LYS A 77 -27.65 -10.95 -4.52
C LYS A 77 -26.13 -10.99 -4.32
N ASP A 78 -25.44 -11.90 -5.00
CA ASP A 78 -23.98 -12.03 -4.91
C ASP A 78 -23.29 -10.81 -5.54
N ALA A 79 -23.85 -10.26 -6.62
CA ALA A 79 -23.38 -9.00 -7.20
C ALA A 79 -23.49 -7.82 -6.22
N ALA A 80 -24.58 -7.71 -5.45
CA ALA A 80 -24.73 -6.64 -4.47
C ALA A 80 -23.67 -6.72 -3.36
N ILE A 81 -23.28 -7.93 -2.95
CA ILE A 81 -22.19 -8.16 -1.99
C ILE A 81 -20.86 -7.66 -2.57
N VAL A 82 -20.53 -8.07 -3.79
CA VAL A 82 -19.31 -7.64 -4.49
C VAL A 82 -19.25 -6.11 -4.57
N MET A 83 -20.31 -5.47 -5.07
CA MET A 83 -20.35 -4.01 -5.23
C MET A 83 -20.16 -3.27 -3.91
N SER A 84 -20.78 -3.76 -2.83
CA SER A 84 -20.65 -3.17 -1.49
C SER A 84 -19.20 -3.26 -0.99
N VAL A 85 -18.56 -4.42 -1.17
CA VAL A 85 -17.18 -4.66 -0.72
C VAL A 85 -16.19 -3.84 -1.55
N GLU A 86 -16.29 -3.84 -2.87
CA GLU A 86 -15.38 -3.06 -3.74
C GLU A 86 -15.51 -1.56 -3.48
N THR A 87 -16.73 -1.06 -3.23
CA THR A 87 -16.94 0.35 -2.88
C THR A 87 -16.19 0.72 -1.59
N GLY A 88 -16.30 -0.13 -0.55
CA GLY A 88 -15.58 0.09 0.70
C GLY A 88 -14.06 0.08 0.53
N VAL A 89 -13.53 -0.89 -0.23
CA VAL A 89 -12.08 -0.97 -0.54
C VAL A 89 -11.63 0.25 -1.33
N PHE A 90 -12.41 0.68 -2.33
CA PHE A 90 -12.10 1.85 -3.15
C PHE A 90 -11.99 3.12 -2.30
N ILE A 91 -12.95 3.38 -1.40
CA ILE A 91 -12.90 4.52 -0.49
C ILE A 91 -11.64 4.46 0.39
N PHE A 92 -11.31 3.28 0.93
CA PHE A 92 -10.14 3.10 1.78
C PHE A 92 -8.83 3.45 1.06
N THR A 93 -8.65 3.01 -0.19
CA THR A 93 -7.43 3.27 -0.98
C THR A 93 -7.22 4.76 -1.31
N ARG A 94 -8.29 5.55 -1.39
CA ARG A 94 -8.18 7.00 -1.68
C ARG A 94 -7.52 7.77 -0.54
N ILE A 95 -7.82 7.39 0.70
CA ILE A 95 -7.32 8.06 1.91
C ILE A 95 -5.81 7.81 2.10
N ASP A 96 -5.30 6.68 1.66
CA ASP A 96 -3.91 6.28 1.90
C ASP A 96 -2.88 7.05 1.05
N ARG A 97 -3.28 7.51 -0.15
CA ARG A 97 -2.40 8.21 -1.11
C ARG A 97 -1.77 9.48 -0.55
N GLU A 98 -2.43 10.18 0.36
CA GLU A 98 -1.89 11.41 0.95
C GLU A 98 -0.71 11.13 1.88
N GLY A 99 -0.78 10.06 2.67
CA GLY A 99 0.30 9.66 3.57
C GLY A 99 1.55 9.31 2.80
N GLU A 100 1.40 8.51 1.74
CA GLU A 100 2.52 8.13 0.87
C GLU A 100 3.16 9.36 0.22
N LYS A 101 2.35 10.25 -0.38
CA LYS A 101 2.84 11.51 -0.96
C LYS A 101 3.59 12.36 0.06
N ARG A 102 3.04 12.53 1.26
CA ARG A 102 3.71 13.30 2.33
C ARG A 102 5.04 12.66 2.73
N SER A 103 5.08 11.33 2.87
CA SER A 103 6.29 10.61 3.23
C SER A 103 7.40 10.70 2.18
N ARG A 104 7.05 10.94 0.91
CA ARG A 104 7.99 11.15 -0.21
C ARG A 104 8.41 12.61 -0.42
N ASN A 105 7.75 13.55 0.26
CA ASN A 105 8.06 14.99 0.17
C ASN A 105 8.56 15.57 1.49
N LEU A 106 9.18 14.75 2.36
CA LEU A 106 9.85 15.28 3.56
C LEU A 106 11.07 16.11 3.18
N PRO A 107 11.32 17.24 3.87
CA PRO A 107 12.53 18.01 3.68
C PRO A 107 13.77 17.22 4.15
N CYS A 108 14.91 17.45 3.51
CA CYS A 108 16.19 16.86 3.87
C CYS A 108 17.13 17.93 4.42
N ALA A 109 17.93 17.60 5.43
CA ALA A 109 18.84 18.57 6.07
C ALA A 109 20.07 18.93 5.21
N THR A 110 20.46 18.05 4.29
CA THR A 110 21.65 18.24 3.43
C THR A 110 21.36 17.81 2.00
N PRO A 111 22.01 18.42 0.98
CA PRO A 111 21.85 18.02 -0.43
C PRO A 111 22.22 16.56 -0.72
N GLU A 112 23.20 16.00 -0.01
CA GLU A 112 23.64 14.61 -0.18
C GLU A 112 22.56 13.60 0.25
N LEU A 113 21.90 13.87 1.38
CA LEU A 113 20.74 13.11 1.83
C LEU A 113 19.57 13.26 0.85
N GLU A 114 19.33 14.45 0.32
CA GLU A 114 18.26 14.71 -0.65
C GLU A 114 18.44 13.89 -1.93
N ALA A 115 19.66 13.82 -2.47
CA ALA A 115 19.97 13.01 -3.64
C ALA A 115 19.71 11.51 -3.38
N SER A 116 20.17 11.00 -2.23
CA SER A 116 19.97 9.61 -1.84
C SER A 116 18.50 9.28 -1.60
N TYR A 117 17.80 10.14 -0.87
CA TYR A 117 16.38 10.04 -0.58
C TYR A 117 15.52 10.11 -1.86
N GLY A 118 15.86 10.99 -2.80
CA GLY A 118 15.23 11.10 -4.10
C GLY A 118 15.36 9.81 -4.92
N ASN A 119 16.51 9.15 -4.88
CA ASN A 119 16.72 7.86 -5.56
C ASN A 119 15.86 6.74 -4.95
N VAL A 120 15.75 6.70 -3.62
CA VAL A 120 14.85 5.77 -2.92
C VAL A 120 13.39 6.02 -3.32
N CYS A 121 12.96 7.29 -3.34
CA CYS A 121 11.60 7.66 -3.76
C CYS A 121 11.31 7.26 -5.21
N LYS A 122 12.26 7.49 -6.12
CA LYS A 122 12.14 7.06 -7.52
C LYS A 122 12.02 5.55 -7.65
N SER A 123 12.85 4.79 -6.94
CA SER A 123 12.81 3.33 -6.96
C SER A 123 11.51 2.80 -6.36
N TRP A 124 11.06 3.34 -5.23
CA TRP A 124 9.82 2.94 -4.58
C TRP A 124 8.60 3.09 -5.50
N VAL A 125 8.54 4.15 -6.31
CA VAL A 125 7.40 4.41 -7.19
C VAL A 125 7.46 3.60 -8.48
N ASN A 126 8.66 3.46 -9.06
CA ASN A 126 8.82 2.98 -10.43
C ASN A 126 9.25 1.51 -10.53
N ASP A 127 9.88 0.96 -9.48
CA ASP A 127 10.39 -0.40 -9.51
C ASP A 127 9.45 -1.37 -8.81
N ALA A 128 9.36 -2.60 -9.33
CA ALA A 128 8.61 -3.68 -8.68
C ALA A 128 9.30 -4.22 -7.40
N PHE A 129 10.62 -4.05 -7.31
CA PHE A 129 11.46 -4.55 -6.22
C PHE A 129 12.43 -3.46 -5.75
N PRO A 130 12.78 -3.42 -4.45
CA PRO A 130 13.69 -2.42 -3.93
C PRO A 130 15.10 -2.62 -4.48
N LYS A 131 15.71 -1.56 -5.01
CA LYS A 131 17.09 -1.55 -5.54
C LYS A 131 18.11 -0.85 -4.62
N PHE A 132 17.66 -0.43 -3.44
CA PHE A 132 18.41 0.33 -2.44
C PHE A 132 18.40 -0.39 -1.11
#